data_AF-A0A1C6TVP5-F1
#
_entry.id   AF-A0A1C6TVP5-F1
#
_cell.length_a   1.000
_cell.length_b   1.000
_cell.length_c   1.000
_cell.angle_alpha   90.00
_cell.angle_beta   90.00
_cell.angle_gamma   90.00
#
_symmetry.space_group_name_H-M   'P 1'
#
loop_
_entity.id
_entity.type
_entity.pdbx_description
1 polymer ?
#
loop_
_entity_poly.entity_id
_entity_poly.type
_entity_poly.pdbx_seq_one_letter_code
_entity_poly.pdbx_strand_id
1 'polypeptide(L)'
;MTSETDTRPAGAPAPDGPEEPAAVREHGGTVVSWQRHWWPSIAAAVASPQRRRWLLIAAAVLLAATVAGPFVGFSPVLPLVLVVLVVLAVRTVPGLAFVMVVLTAPLGLWFLGVEGLVGNAFGGREYALSLAATLVVGVLFVETVLRQGWWNRRRHLLAAGVALLLLAAWSLIGIAHHGAAQTAVGVRLLVVPLMIVLVLVALPLPRITTLVTVMSWLLVANAVAAVAELAVGPARLVEWGFEEGRAVRYIGETFRVPGLTEFNAELGILAGAYLLGYVTLWLTRGARPTLRSWHAGAGAAVLCLALSTSRSGALLVAAGVLGAVVSNRSGGAAARRARLVALGVVGALAAAFGALGATGATSMFDRFSNWSQLLGDDLTLWGQGIGGVGAATSSRIASGDQIFVDNYYVSLALQFGPVVAVAVVVALGYALVRLWRRAADEPTAGLHLAILTGLACACLVVEAWEYPGAMMCLALFVAYGWRLQTGPTPAGSLAQLPGHR
;
A
#
# COMPACT_ATOMS: atom_id res chain seq x y z
N MET A 1 39.42 86.65 -13.67
CA MET A 1 39.07 85.55 -12.75
C MET A 1 37.91 84.80 -13.37
N THR A 2 38.24 83.61 -13.84
CA THR A 2 37.45 82.69 -14.66
C THR A 2 36.65 81.75 -13.75
N SER A 3 35.38 81.50 -14.06
CA SER A 3 34.71 80.27 -13.61
C SER A 3 33.83 79.74 -14.75
N GLU A 4 34.30 78.63 -15.30
CA GLU A 4 33.70 77.83 -16.36
C GLU A 4 32.40 77.16 -15.92
N THR A 5 31.43 77.22 -16.82
CA THR A 5 30.27 76.33 -16.93
C THR A 5 30.70 75.03 -17.63
N ASP A 6 30.62 73.90 -16.92
CA ASP A 6 30.93 72.57 -17.46
C ASP A 6 29.62 71.86 -17.88
N THR A 7 29.41 71.79 -19.19
CA THR A 7 28.36 70.99 -19.84
C THR A 7 28.96 69.68 -20.35
N ARG A 8 28.60 68.54 -19.73
CA ARG A 8 28.93 67.21 -20.26
C ARG A 8 27.90 66.72 -21.27
N PRO A 9 28.31 66.24 -22.46
CA PRO A 9 27.42 65.66 -23.45
C PRO A 9 27.14 64.17 -23.20
N ALA A 10 25.99 63.73 -23.69
CA ALA A 10 25.48 62.37 -23.67
C ALA A 10 26.40 61.38 -24.40
N GLY A 11 26.71 60.27 -23.72
CA GLY A 11 27.46 59.14 -24.27
C GLY A 11 26.60 58.28 -25.20
N ALA A 12 27.20 57.94 -26.34
CA ALA A 12 26.70 57.08 -27.41
C ALA A 12 26.51 55.60 -26.97
N PRO A 13 25.64 54.83 -27.66
CA PRO A 13 25.43 53.41 -27.40
C PRO A 13 26.63 52.56 -27.84
N ALA A 14 26.96 51.56 -27.02
CA ALA A 14 27.98 50.55 -27.30
C ALA A 14 27.53 49.58 -28.41
N PRO A 15 28.45 49.07 -29.24
CA PRO A 15 28.13 48.20 -30.37
C PRO A 15 27.78 46.77 -29.94
N ASP A 16 26.85 46.20 -30.70
CA ASP A 16 26.39 44.81 -30.64
C ASP A 16 27.56 43.81 -30.73
N GLY A 17 27.68 42.98 -29.69
CA GLY A 17 28.56 41.81 -29.70
C GLY A 17 27.94 40.66 -30.50
N PRO A 18 28.75 39.78 -31.10
CA PRO A 18 28.29 38.71 -31.99
C PRO A 18 27.45 37.67 -31.25
N GLU A 19 26.30 37.34 -31.83
CA GLU A 19 25.39 36.27 -31.43
C GLU A 19 26.13 34.92 -31.35
N GLU A 20 26.22 34.36 -30.14
CA GLU A 20 26.59 32.96 -29.94
C GLU A 20 25.48 32.06 -30.51
N PRO A 21 25.82 31.09 -31.39
CA PRO A 21 24.83 30.19 -31.96
C PRO A 21 24.20 29.31 -30.88
N ALA A 22 22.87 29.30 -30.91
CA ALA A 22 22.00 28.53 -30.04
C ALA A 22 22.46 27.08 -29.89
N ALA A 23 22.95 26.75 -28.69
CA ALA A 23 23.16 25.37 -28.27
C ALA A 23 21.83 24.62 -28.32
N VAL A 24 21.74 23.71 -29.28
CA VAL A 24 20.70 22.69 -29.41
C VAL A 24 20.60 21.93 -28.09
N ARG A 25 19.59 22.27 -27.28
CA ARG A 25 19.21 21.51 -26.09
C ARG A 25 18.59 20.20 -26.54
N GLU A 26 19.44 19.20 -26.73
CA GLU A 26 19.00 17.81 -26.83
C GLU A 26 18.06 17.49 -25.65
N HIS A 27 16.80 17.22 -25.97
CA HIS A 27 15.87 16.54 -25.08
C HIS A 27 16.35 15.10 -24.91
N GLY A 28 17.39 14.93 -24.08
CA GLY A 28 17.85 13.65 -23.59
C GLY A 28 16.74 12.97 -22.82
N GLY A 29 16.07 12.03 -23.49
CA GLY A 29 15.13 11.13 -22.87
C GLY A 29 15.78 10.47 -21.66
N THR A 30 15.13 10.59 -20.52
CA THR A 30 15.45 9.88 -19.28
C THR A 30 15.20 8.38 -19.47
N VAL A 31 16.05 7.72 -20.26
CA VAL A 31 16.15 6.27 -20.32
C VAL A 31 17.17 5.87 -19.25
N VAL A 32 16.63 5.59 -18.06
CA VAL A 32 17.09 4.57 -17.10
C VAL A 32 18.61 4.39 -17.02
N SER A 33 19.30 5.30 -16.31
CA SER A 33 20.72 5.16 -15.91
C SER A 33 20.93 4.21 -14.72
N TRP A 34 19.94 3.41 -14.34
CA TRP A 34 20.03 2.50 -13.19
C TRP A 34 21.18 1.49 -13.33
N GLN A 35 21.58 1.08 -14.54
CA GLN A 35 22.70 0.13 -14.69
C GLN A 35 24.10 0.74 -14.45
N ARG A 36 24.31 2.04 -14.70
CA ARG A 36 25.65 2.66 -14.57
C ARG A 36 26.04 3.02 -13.14
N HIS A 37 25.10 3.10 -12.20
CA HIS A 37 25.42 3.45 -10.82
C HIS A 37 25.70 2.26 -9.90
N TRP A 38 25.26 1.04 -10.23
CA TRP A 38 25.30 -0.08 -9.26
C TRP A 38 26.61 -0.86 -9.31
N TRP A 39 27.14 -1.09 -10.51
CA TRP A 39 28.37 -1.86 -10.68
C TRP A 39 29.61 -1.16 -10.08
N PRO A 40 29.80 0.17 -10.24
CA PRO A 40 30.93 0.86 -9.64
C PRO A 40 30.88 0.91 -8.11
N SER A 41 29.69 0.97 -7.49
CA SER A 41 29.60 1.00 -6.01
C SER A 41 29.87 -0.37 -5.39
N ILE A 42 29.48 -1.46 -6.06
CA ILE A 42 29.81 -2.81 -5.61
C ILE A 42 31.31 -3.08 -5.81
N ALA A 43 31.86 -2.73 -6.98
CA ALA A 43 33.29 -2.85 -7.24
C ALA A 43 34.15 -2.01 -6.28
N ALA A 44 33.75 -0.76 -6.02
CA ALA A 44 34.42 0.11 -5.04
C ALA A 44 34.22 -0.34 -3.60
N ALA A 45 33.06 -0.93 -3.24
CA ALA A 45 32.83 -1.49 -1.91
C ALA A 45 33.65 -2.77 -1.65
N VAL A 46 33.96 -3.54 -2.69
CA VAL A 46 34.82 -4.75 -2.63
C VAL A 46 36.31 -4.40 -2.63
N ALA A 47 36.69 -3.19 -3.06
CA ALA A 47 38.08 -2.77 -3.16
C ALA A 47 38.80 -2.59 -1.80
N SER A 48 38.08 -2.32 -0.70
CA SER A 48 38.74 -2.20 0.61
C SER A 48 39.12 -3.59 1.17
N PRO A 49 40.39 -3.81 1.58
CA PRO A 49 40.85 -5.11 2.11
C PRO A 49 40.01 -5.61 3.29
N GLN A 50 39.57 -4.69 4.15
CA GLN A 50 38.76 -4.99 5.32
C GLN A 50 37.36 -5.50 4.95
N ARG A 51 36.67 -4.87 3.99
CA ARG A 51 35.35 -5.37 3.53
C ARG A 51 35.49 -6.68 2.78
N ARG A 52 36.57 -6.86 2.00
CA ARG A 52 36.86 -8.13 1.31
C ARG A 52 37.03 -9.28 2.32
N ARG A 53 37.75 -9.04 3.42
CA ARG A 53 37.87 -9.98 4.54
C ARG A 53 36.52 -10.30 5.18
N TRP A 54 35.69 -9.29 5.46
CA TRP A 54 34.35 -9.53 6.02
C TRP A 54 33.42 -10.29 5.08
N LEU A 55 33.48 -10.02 3.78
CA LEU A 55 32.72 -10.78 2.77
C LEU A 55 33.17 -12.23 2.69
N LEU A 56 34.49 -12.49 2.76
CA LEU A 56 35.02 -13.85 2.80
C LEU A 56 34.60 -14.59 4.09
N ILE A 57 34.65 -13.92 5.25
CA ILE A 57 34.17 -14.49 6.52
C ILE A 57 32.67 -14.80 6.42
N ALA A 58 31.86 -13.86 5.93
CA ALA A 58 30.42 -14.07 5.77
C ALA A 58 30.13 -15.22 4.79
N ALA A 59 30.86 -15.31 3.68
CA ALA A 59 30.72 -16.41 2.72
C ALA A 59 31.14 -17.75 3.32
N ALA A 60 32.23 -17.80 4.10
CA ALA A 60 32.68 -19.01 4.78
C ALA A 60 31.70 -19.46 5.87
N VAL A 61 31.16 -18.53 6.67
CA VAL A 61 30.12 -18.82 7.67
C VAL A 61 28.83 -19.30 6.99
N LEU A 62 28.44 -18.67 5.89
CA LEU A 62 27.27 -19.08 5.11
C LEU A 62 27.46 -20.50 4.56
N LEU A 63 28.61 -20.80 3.96
CA LEU A 63 28.94 -22.13 3.46
C LEU A 63 28.93 -23.16 4.59
N ALA A 64 29.56 -22.86 5.72
CA ALA A 64 29.58 -23.72 6.89
C ALA A 64 28.15 -23.97 7.42
N ALA A 65 27.31 -22.95 7.51
CA ALA A 65 25.92 -23.09 7.94
C ALA A 65 25.08 -23.92 6.96
N THR A 66 25.29 -23.76 5.65
CA THR A 66 24.61 -24.54 4.59
C THR A 66 24.97 -26.02 4.66
N VAL A 67 26.25 -26.34 4.94
CA VAL A 67 26.74 -27.72 5.05
C VAL A 67 26.38 -28.35 6.40
N ALA A 68 26.49 -27.60 7.50
CA ALA A 68 26.22 -28.10 8.85
C ALA A 68 24.71 -28.17 9.19
N GLY A 69 23.89 -27.29 8.62
CA GLY A 69 22.45 -27.18 8.89
C GLY A 69 21.68 -28.50 8.76
N PRO A 70 21.86 -29.28 7.69
CA PRO A 70 21.22 -30.59 7.54
C PRO A 70 21.50 -31.57 8.68
N PHE A 71 22.70 -31.52 9.28
CA PHE A 71 23.06 -32.39 10.41
C PHE A 71 22.30 -32.04 11.71
N VAL A 72 21.68 -30.86 11.78
CA VAL A 72 20.86 -30.39 12.91
C VAL A 72 19.36 -30.34 12.53
N GLY A 73 18.98 -30.92 11.39
CA GLY A 73 17.61 -30.95 10.90
C GLY A 73 17.13 -29.64 10.27
N PHE A 74 18.02 -28.69 10.00
CA PHE A 74 17.69 -27.47 9.24
C PHE A 74 17.79 -27.71 7.74
N SER A 75 16.94 -27.02 6.98
CA SER A 75 17.02 -27.03 5.52
C SER A 75 18.35 -26.42 5.04
N PRO A 76 19.03 -27.02 4.05
CA PRO A 76 20.27 -26.46 3.49
C PRO A 76 20.04 -25.10 2.82
N VAL A 77 18.79 -24.76 2.47
CA VAL A 77 18.44 -23.49 1.83
C VAL A 77 18.22 -22.37 2.86
N LEU A 78 18.02 -22.71 4.14
CA LEU A 78 17.73 -21.75 5.21
C LEU A 78 18.79 -20.64 5.35
N PRO A 79 20.11 -20.93 5.37
CA PRO A 79 21.12 -19.88 5.51
C PRO A 79 21.09 -18.86 4.37
N LEU A 80 20.87 -19.31 3.13
CA LEU A 80 20.75 -18.44 1.97
C LEU A 80 19.52 -17.52 2.09
N VAL A 81 18.37 -18.08 2.47
CA VAL A 81 17.15 -17.31 2.69
C VAL A 81 17.35 -16.27 3.79
N LEU A 82 17.98 -16.64 4.91
CA LEU A 82 18.28 -15.71 6.01
C LEU A 82 19.20 -14.56 5.54
N VAL A 83 20.22 -14.83 4.74
CA VAL A 83 21.09 -13.78 4.19
C VAL A 83 20.30 -12.82 3.30
N VAL A 84 19.45 -13.34 2.41
CA VAL A 84 18.58 -12.51 1.56
C VAL A 84 17.66 -11.65 2.44
N LEU A 85 17.02 -12.22 3.46
CA LEU A 85 16.15 -11.49 4.38
C LEU A 85 16.89 -10.41 5.16
N VAL A 86 18.11 -10.68 5.63
CA VAL A 86 18.95 -9.65 6.31
C VAL A 86 19.25 -8.50 5.34
N VAL A 87 19.64 -8.80 4.10
CA VAL A 87 19.90 -7.76 3.08
C VAL A 87 18.65 -6.92 2.81
N LEU A 88 17.50 -7.57 2.67
CA LEU A 88 16.20 -6.90 2.47
C LEU A 88 15.80 -6.05 3.68
N ALA A 89 16.02 -6.55 4.89
CA ALA A 89 15.68 -5.89 6.14
C ALA A 89 16.52 -4.61 6.40
N VAL A 90 17.75 -4.53 5.88
CA VAL A 90 18.63 -3.36 6.02
C VAL A 90 18.45 -2.36 4.87
N ARG A 91 17.85 -2.78 3.74
CA ARG A 91 17.64 -1.94 2.57
C ARG A 91 16.18 -1.62 2.38
N THR A 92 15.76 -0.44 2.85
CA THR A 92 14.34 -0.09 2.94
C THR A 92 13.55 -0.21 1.62
N VAL A 93 14.07 0.26 0.48
CA VAL A 93 13.35 0.17 -0.80
C VAL A 93 13.27 -1.26 -1.30
N PRO A 94 14.38 -2.03 -1.44
CA PRO A 94 14.32 -3.45 -1.75
C PRO A 94 13.45 -4.27 -0.78
N GLY A 95 13.57 -4.02 0.52
CA GLY A 95 12.78 -4.71 1.55
C GLY A 95 11.28 -4.46 1.38
N LEU A 96 10.87 -3.20 1.20
CA LEU A 96 9.46 -2.89 0.94
C LEU A 96 8.98 -3.38 -0.42
N ALA A 97 9.82 -3.38 -1.45
CA ALA A 97 9.48 -3.96 -2.74
C ALA A 97 9.25 -5.49 -2.63
N PHE A 98 10.10 -6.19 -1.87
CA PHE A 98 9.88 -7.59 -1.52
C PHE A 98 8.56 -7.80 -0.79
N VAL A 99 8.28 -6.98 0.24
CA VAL A 99 7.01 -7.03 0.97
C VAL A 99 5.82 -6.78 0.03
N MET A 100 5.89 -5.80 -0.89
CA MET A 100 4.85 -5.60 -1.91
C MET A 100 4.62 -6.85 -2.74
N VAL A 101 5.68 -7.43 -3.29
CA VAL A 101 5.58 -8.66 -4.12
C VAL A 101 4.92 -9.79 -3.35
N VAL A 102 5.34 -10.05 -2.10
CA VAL A 102 4.75 -11.09 -1.25
C VAL A 102 3.26 -10.84 -0.97
N LEU A 103 2.87 -9.57 -0.75
CA LEU A 103 1.50 -9.22 -0.38
C LEU A 103 0.57 -8.98 -1.59
N THR A 104 1.08 -8.87 -2.82
CA THR A 104 0.26 -8.55 -4.00
C THR A 104 0.39 -9.56 -5.14
N ALA A 105 1.30 -10.51 -5.02
CA ALA A 105 1.50 -11.58 -5.99
C ALA A 105 1.72 -12.97 -5.36
N PRO A 106 1.03 -13.36 -4.26
CA PRO A 106 1.25 -14.65 -3.59
C PRO A 106 1.09 -15.85 -4.54
N LEU A 107 0.06 -15.86 -5.38
CA LEU A 107 -0.19 -16.96 -6.32
C LEU A 107 0.86 -17.03 -7.44
N GLY A 108 1.40 -15.87 -7.86
CA GLY A 108 2.57 -15.82 -8.75
C GLY A 108 3.82 -16.43 -8.12
N LEU A 109 4.05 -16.17 -6.83
CA LEU A 109 5.17 -16.75 -6.08
C LEU A 109 5.01 -18.25 -5.83
N TRP A 110 3.78 -18.70 -5.61
CA TRP A 110 3.43 -20.11 -5.56
C TRP A 110 3.74 -20.81 -6.88
N PHE A 111 3.24 -20.26 -8.00
CA PHE A 111 3.44 -20.83 -9.33
C PHE A 111 4.92 -20.90 -9.75
N LEU A 112 5.73 -19.91 -9.35
CA LEU A 112 7.18 -19.91 -9.56
C LEU A 112 7.94 -20.85 -8.61
N GLY A 113 7.26 -21.54 -7.69
CA GLY A 113 7.86 -22.43 -6.69
C GLY A 113 8.59 -21.70 -5.56
N VAL A 114 8.49 -20.37 -5.47
CA VAL A 114 9.15 -19.56 -4.44
C VAL A 114 8.55 -19.85 -3.07
N GLU A 115 7.22 -19.98 -2.98
CA GLU A 115 6.56 -20.34 -1.74
C GLU A 115 7.00 -21.72 -1.25
N GLY A 116 7.06 -22.72 -2.13
CA GLY A 116 7.57 -24.06 -1.80
C GLY A 116 9.04 -24.03 -1.38
N LEU A 117 9.89 -23.27 -2.07
CA LEU A 117 11.31 -23.12 -1.71
C LEU A 117 11.50 -22.49 -0.33
N VAL A 118 10.79 -21.40 -0.04
CA VAL A 118 10.85 -20.71 1.25
C VAL A 118 10.19 -21.57 2.34
N GLY A 119 9.06 -22.21 2.05
CA GLY A 119 8.42 -23.18 2.94
C GLY A 119 9.38 -24.29 3.32
N ASN A 120 10.04 -24.91 2.35
CA ASN A 120 11.08 -25.94 2.56
C ASN A 120 12.26 -25.42 3.37
N ALA A 121 12.69 -24.17 3.18
CA ALA A 121 13.72 -23.55 4.01
C ALA A 121 13.31 -23.49 5.49
N PHE A 122 12.02 -23.31 5.78
CA PHE A 122 11.44 -23.22 7.11
C PHE A 122 10.67 -24.50 7.53
N GLY A 123 11.05 -25.66 7.01
CA GLY A 123 10.51 -26.96 7.43
C GLY A 123 9.09 -27.27 6.92
N GLY A 124 8.77 -26.85 5.69
CA GLY A 124 7.51 -27.14 4.99
C GLY A 124 6.34 -26.23 5.36
N ARG A 125 6.59 -25.05 5.93
CA ARG A 125 5.52 -24.14 6.41
C ARG A 125 5.05 -23.21 5.30
N GLU A 126 3.82 -23.37 4.81
CA GLU A 126 3.20 -22.52 3.76
C GLU A 126 3.24 -21.02 4.12
N TYR A 127 3.06 -20.68 5.40
CA TYR A 127 3.06 -19.29 5.88
C TYR A 127 4.45 -18.64 6.05
N ALA A 128 5.54 -19.37 5.75
CA ALA A 128 6.90 -18.89 5.98
C ALA A 128 7.22 -17.60 5.21
N LEU A 129 6.71 -17.47 3.98
CA LEU A 129 6.93 -16.30 3.15
C LEU A 129 6.25 -15.04 3.73
N SER A 130 5.02 -15.19 4.23
CA SER A 130 4.29 -14.11 4.90
C SER A 130 4.96 -13.69 6.23
N LEU A 131 5.49 -14.66 6.99
CA LEU A 131 6.30 -14.36 8.18
C LEU A 131 7.60 -13.63 7.83
N ALA A 132 8.25 -14.02 6.74
CA ALA A 132 9.46 -13.35 6.26
C ALA A 132 9.19 -11.88 5.88
N ALA A 133 8.09 -11.60 5.18
CA ALA A 133 7.66 -10.23 4.88
C ALA A 133 7.35 -9.44 6.18
N THR A 134 6.66 -10.07 7.13
CA THR A 134 6.37 -9.48 8.45
C THR A 134 7.66 -9.13 9.20
N LEU A 135 8.66 -10.02 9.20
CA LEU A 135 9.96 -9.80 9.82
C LEU A 135 10.69 -8.62 9.18
N VAL A 136 10.71 -8.53 7.84
CA VAL A 136 11.33 -7.40 7.11
C VAL A 136 10.65 -6.08 7.49
N VAL A 137 9.31 -6.03 7.54
CA VAL A 137 8.57 -4.84 8.00
C VAL A 137 8.93 -4.50 9.45
N GLY A 138 8.98 -5.49 10.34
CA GLY A 138 9.32 -5.31 11.74
C GLY A 138 10.71 -4.71 11.94
N VAL A 139 11.72 -5.21 11.23
CA VAL A 139 13.09 -4.67 11.29
C VAL A 139 13.13 -3.25 10.74
N LEU A 140 12.50 -3.00 9.58
CA LEU A 140 12.44 -1.65 8.99
C LEU A 140 11.70 -0.66 9.90
N PHE A 141 10.67 -1.11 10.60
CA PHE A 141 9.97 -0.32 11.60
C PHE A 141 10.90 0.02 12.77
N VAL A 142 11.57 -0.96 13.38
CA VAL A 142 12.52 -0.71 14.48
C VAL A 142 13.62 0.26 14.04
N GLU A 143 14.22 0.05 12.86
CA GLU A 143 15.23 0.94 12.29
C GLU A 143 14.70 2.37 12.11
N THR A 144 13.47 2.50 11.59
CA THR A 144 12.81 3.79 11.39
C THR A 144 12.63 4.53 12.70
N VAL A 145 12.10 3.86 13.72
CA VAL A 145 11.77 4.48 15.00
C VAL A 145 13.05 4.84 15.78
N LEU A 146 14.08 4.00 15.71
CA LEU A 146 15.40 4.29 16.29
C LEU A 146 16.06 5.50 15.62
N ARG A 147 16.09 5.56 14.28
CA ARG A 147 16.74 6.66 13.54
C ARG A 147 16.05 8.00 13.71
N GLN A 148 14.72 8.01 13.81
CA GLN A 148 13.99 9.26 13.96
C GLN A 148 13.85 9.71 15.42
N GLY A 149 14.38 8.95 16.38
CA GLY A 149 14.32 9.31 17.80
C GLY A 149 12.90 9.47 18.33
N TRP A 150 11.92 8.78 17.73
CA TRP A 150 10.50 8.95 18.07
C TRP A 150 10.21 8.56 19.52
N TRP A 151 10.98 7.63 20.09
CA TRP A 151 10.93 7.24 21.51
C TRP A 151 11.33 8.36 22.47
N ASN A 152 12.01 9.43 22.02
CA ASN A 152 12.46 10.49 22.93
C ASN A 152 11.33 11.41 23.41
N ARG A 153 10.13 11.31 22.83
CA ARG A 153 8.96 12.08 23.27
C ARG A 153 8.11 11.26 24.23
N ARG A 154 8.03 11.67 25.50
CA ARG A 154 7.19 11.05 26.55
C ARG A 154 5.75 10.74 26.09
N ARG A 155 5.15 11.61 25.28
CA ARG A 155 3.78 11.40 24.75
C ARG A 155 3.68 10.20 23.80
N HIS A 156 4.69 9.98 22.96
CA HIS A 156 4.71 8.82 22.05
C HIS A 156 4.94 7.52 22.83
N LEU A 157 5.80 7.57 23.85
CA LEU A 157 5.99 6.44 24.77
C LEU A 157 4.70 6.05 25.48
N LEU A 158 3.97 7.04 26.02
CA LEU A 158 2.71 6.81 26.70
C LEU A 158 1.66 6.23 25.73
N ALA A 159 1.52 6.82 24.53
CA ALA A 159 0.58 6.32 23.53
C ALA A 159 0.92 4.88 23.07
N ALA A 160 2.20 4.60 22.81
CA ALA A 160 2.67 3.26 22.45
C ALA A 160 2.47 2.26 23.60
N GLY A 161 2.76 2.66 24.84
CA GLY A 161 2.54 1.83 26.03
C GLY A 161 1.07 1.48 26.21
N VAL A 162 0.16 2.46 26.09
CA VAL A 162 -1.29 2.22 26.12
C VAL A 162 -1.70 1.27 24.99
N ALA A 163 -1.29 1.54 23.74
CA ALA A 163 -1.63 0.69 22.60
C ALA A 163 -1.13 -0.76 22.78
N LEU A 164 0.08 -0.96 23.30
CA LEU A 164 0.64 -2.28 23.59
C LEU A 164 -0.09 -2.99 24.72
N LEU A 165 -0.48 -2.28 25.78
CA LEU A 165 -1.26 -2.84 26.89
C LEU A 165 -2.64 -3.30 26.41
N LEU A 166 -3.32 -2.48 25.60
CA LEU A 166 -4.59 -2.84 24.99
C LEU A 166 -4.41 -4.07 24.10
N LEU A 167 -3.43 -4.04 23.17
CA LEU A 167 -3.14 -5.17 22.30
C LEU A 167 -2.85 -6.46 23.09
N ALA A 168 -2.08 -6.37 24.18
CA ALA A 168 -1.78 -7.50 25.05
C ALA A 168 -3.05 -8.02 25.75
N ALA A 169 -3.91 -7.15 26.28
CA ALA A 169 -5.15 -7.56 26.93
C ALA A 169 -6.07 -8.33 25.96
N TRP A 170 -6.33 -7.80 24.76
CA TRP A 170 -7.17 -8.50 23.77
C TRP A 170 -6.48 -9.73 23.14
N SER A 171 -5.15 -9.77 23.12
CA SER A 171 -4.41 -10.98 22.73
C SER A 171 -4.54 -12.07 23.81
N LEU A 172 -4.51 -11.72 25.10
CA LEU A 172 -4.73 -12.70 26.17
C LEU A 172 -6.15 -13.28 26.12
N ILE A 173 -7.15 -12.43 25.85
CA ILE A 173 -8.53 -12.88 25.62
C ILE A 173 -8.57 -13.82 24.40
N GLY A 174 -7.95 -13.44 23.28
CA GLY A 174 -7.89 -14.27 22.06
C GLY A 174 -7.20 -15.62 22.30
N ILE A 175 -6.07 -15.64 23.04
CA ILE A 175 -5.35 -16.86 23.39
C ILE A 175 -6.24 -17.79 24.21
N ALA A 176 -6.99 -17.24 25.16
CA ALA A 176 -7.88 -18.00 26.02
C ALA A 176 -9.06 -18.62 25.26
N HIS A 177 -9.62 -17.93 24.26
CA HIS A 177 -10.79 -18.40 23.52
C HIS A 177 -10.47 -19.22 22.27
N HIS A 178 -9.40 -18.87 21.54
CA HIS A 178 -9.11 -19.40 20.20
C HIS A 178 -7.66 -19.89 20.03
N GLY A 179 -6.84 -19.81 21.09
CA GLY A 179 -5.47 -20.30 21.08
C GLY A 179 -4.45 -19.31 20.51
N ALA A 180 -3.17 -19.61 20.77
CA ALA A 180 -2.07 -18.70 20.47
C ALA A 180 -1.80 -18.51 18.97
N ALA A 181 -1.99 -19.57 18.17
CA ALA A 181 -1.72 -19.50 16.73
C ALA A 181 -2.69 -18.56 16.00
N GLN A 182 -4.00 -18.73 16.23
CA GLN A 182 -5.04 -17.89 15.64
C GLN A 182 -4.92 -16.44 16.09
N THR A 183 -4.67 -16.23 17.40
CA THR A 183 -4.42 -14.89 17.94
C THR A 183 -3.20 -14.23 17.30
N ALA A 184 -2.10 -14.95 17.12
CA ALA A 184 -0.89 -14.40 16.50
C ALA A 184 -1.13 -13.97 15.05
N VAL A 185 -1.93 -14.72 14.29
CA VAL A 185 -2.35 -14.34 12.94
C VAL A 185 -3.20 -13.06 12.98
N GLY A 186 -4.18 -12.97 13.87
CA GLY A 186 -5.01 -11.77 14.05
C GLY A 186 -4.17 -10.54 14.44
N VAL A 187 -3.24 -10.69 15.38
CA VAL A 187 -2.31 -9.62 15.79
C VAL A 187 -1.47 -9.16 14.61
N ARG A 188 -0.96 -10.09 13.80
CA ARG A 188 -0.19 -9.76 12.59
C ARG A 188 -1.03 -8.94 11.61
N LEU A 189 -2.26 -9.36 11.32
CA LEU A 189 -3.16 -8.64 10.40
C LEU A 189 -3.50 -7.24 10.93
N LEU A 190 -3.62 -7.06 12.25
CA LEU A 190 -3.84 -5.75 12.85
C LEU A 190 -2.60 -4.84 12.78
N VAL A 191 -1.44 -5.36 13.18
CA VAL A 191 -0.23 -4.57 13.47
C VAL A 191 0.60 -4.27 12.22
N VAL A 192 0.71 -5.21 11.28
CA VAL A 192 1.60 -5.05 10.11
C VAL A 192 1.21 -3.85 9.23
N PRO A 193 -0.08 -3.63 8.87
CA PRO A 193 -0.48 -2.45 8.13
C PRO A 193 -0.07 -1.13 8.81
N LEU A 194 -0.19 -1.06 10.15
CA LEU A 194 0.21 0.12 10.92
C LEU A 194 1.72 0.35 10.87
N MET A 195 2.53 -0.72 11.02
CA MET A 195 3.98 -0.63 10.88
C MET A 195 4.38 -0.16 9.48
N ILE A 196 3.73 -0.68 8.43
CA ILE A 196 3.98 -0.27 7.04
C ILE A 196 3.72 1.22 6.85
N VAL A 197 2.60 1.76 7.35
CA VAL A 197 2.30 3.20 7.29
C VAL A 197 3.42 4.02 7.92
N LEU A 198 3.87 3.65 9.12
CA LEU A 198 4.90 4.38 9.85
C LEU A 198 6.26 4.34 9.12
N VAL A 199 6.64 3.18 8.58
CA VAL A 199 7.85 3.04 7.76
C VAL A 199 7.75 3.90 6.50
N LEU A 200 6.62 3.86 5.79
CA LEU A 200 6.44 4.60 4.53
C LEU A 200 6.44 6.12 4.74
N VAL A 201 5.74 6.62 5.76
CA VAL A 201 5.72 8.05 6.10
C VAL A 201 7.13 8.56 6.44
N ALA A 202 7.98 7.72 7.01
CA ALA A 202 9.36 8.06 7.31
C ALA A 202 10.29 8.15 6.08
N LEU A 203 9.85 7.71 4.89
CA LEU A 203 10.69 7.73 3.69
C LEU A 203 10.70 9.08 2.96
N PRO A 204 11.84 9.46 2.36
CA PRO A 204 11.90 10.62 1.47
C PRO A 204 11.11 10.37 0.18
N LEU A 205 10.58 11.45 -0.41
CA LEU A 205 9.70 11.41 -1.59
C LEU A 205 10.26 10.58 -2.76
N PRO A 206 11.56 10.65 -3.15
CA PRO A 206 12.07 9.85 -4.26
C PRO A 206 11.89 8.33 -4.04
N ARG A 207 12.06 7.86 -2.80
CA ARG A 207 11.88 6.44 -2.46
C ARG A 207 10.41 6.03 -2.53
N ILE A 208 9.50 6.90 -2.08
CA ILE A 208 8.06 6.68 -2.21
C ILE A 208 7.68 6.60 -3.69
N THR A 209 8.16 7.53 -4.52
CA THR A 209 7.93 7.53 -5.98
C THR A 209 8.41 6.24 -6.64
N THR A 210 9.58 5.72 -6.23
CA THR A 210 10.06 4.40 -6.69
C THR A 210 9.10 3.30 -6.29
N LEU A 211 8.65 3.26 -5.03
CA LEU A 211 7.73 2.24 -4.54
C LEU A 211 6.35 2.32 -5.22
N VAL A 212 5.83 3.51 -5.52
CA VAL A 212 4.58 3.66 -6.31
C VAL A 212 4.77 3.11 -7.72
N THR A 213 5.96 3.29 -8.30
CA THR A 213 6.29 2.72 -9.60
C THR A 213 6.36 1.20 -9.55
N VAL A 214 6.93 0.61 -8.49
CA VAL A 214 6.93 -0.84 -8.28
C VAL A 214 5.49 -1.36 -8.17
N MET A 215 4.68 -0.75 -7.32
CA MET A 215 3.26 -1.11 -7.15
C MET A 215 2.51 -1.01 -8.49
N SER A 216 2.76 0.04 -9.27
CA SER A 216 2.18 0.21 -10.60
C SER A 216 2.49 -0.96 -11.54
N TRP A 217 3.74 -1.44 -11.56
CA TRP A 217 4.15 -2.58 -12.37
C TRP A 217 3.56 -3.90 -11.86
N LEU A 218 3.41 -4.05 -10.54
CA LEU A 218 2.72 -5.20 -9.95
C LEU A 218 1.24 -5.24 -10.36
N LEU A 219 0.58 -4.09 -10.47
CA LEU A 219 -0.79 -4.01 -11.00
C LEU A 219 -0.84 -4.38 -12.48
N VAL A 220 0.12 -3.93 -13.29
CA VAL A 220 0.22 -4.34 -14.71
C VAL A 220 0.42 -5.85 -14.83
N ALA A 221 1.32 -6.44 -14.03
CA ALA A 221 1.53 -7.89 -14.03
C ALA A 221 0.27 -8.66 -13.62
N ASN A 222 -0.44 -8.17 -12.60
CA ASN A 222 -1.74 -8.73 -12.19
C ASN A 222 -2.79 -8.64 -13.30
N ALA A 223 -2.85 -7.54 -14.03
CA ALA A 223 -3.79 -7.38 -15.15
C ALA A 223 -3.49 -8.35 -16.30
N VAL A 224 -2.20 -8.54 -16.62
CA VAL A 224 -1.77 -9.51 -17.62
C VAL A 224 -2.15 -10.94 -17.20
N ALA A 225 -1.88 -11.30 -15.94
CA ALA A 225 -2.26 -12.60 -15.39
C ALA A 225 -3.78 -12.81 -15.42
N ALA A 226 -4.55 -11.83 -14.97
CA ALA A 226 -6.02 -11.86 -14.99
C ALA A 226 -6.60 -12.05 -16.40
N VAL A 227 -6.04 -11.39 -17.42
CA VAL A 227 -6.46 -11.59 -18.82
C VAL A 227 -6.07 -12.99 -19.32
N ALA A 228 -4.87 -13.47 -18.96
CA ALA A 228 -4.42 -14.81 -19.33
C ALA A 228 -5.31 -15.90 -18.70
N GLU A 229 -5.64 -15.77 -17.41
CA GLU A 229 -6.56 -16.66 -16.70
C GLU A 229 -7.93 -16.71 -17.36
N LEU A 230 -8.47 -15.55 -17.74
CA LEU A 230 -9.75 -15.47 -18.45
C LEU A 230 -9.69 -16.19 -19.81
N ALA A 231 -8.59 -16.06 -20.54
CA ALA A 231 -8.40 -16.69 -21.85
C ALA A 231 -8.17 -18.21 -21.76
N VAL A 232 -7.46 -18.67 -20.73
CA VAL A 232 -7.21 -20.10 -20.46
C VAL A 232 -8.49 -20.81 -20.03
N GLY A 233 -9.27 -20.13 -19.19
CA GLY A 233 -10.52 -20.64 -18.66
C GLY A 233 -10.34 -21.51 -17.41
N PRO A 234 -11.38 -21.58 -16.56
CA PRO A 234 -11.32 -22.17 -15.23
C PRO A 234 -11.01 -23.67 -15.21
N ALA A 235 -11.54 -24.45 -16.15
CA ALA A 235 -11.28 -25.90 -16.22
C ALA A 235 -9.79 -26.23 -16.35
N ARG A 236 -9.09 -25.51 -17.24
CA ARG A 236 -7.63 -25.67 -17.42
C ARG A 236 -6.82 -25.15 -16.24
N LEU A 237 -7.29 -24.09 -15.56
CA LEU A 237 -6.63 -23.61 -14.34
C LEU A 237 -6.70 -24.67 -13.22
N VAL A 238 -7.83 -25.35 -13.06
CA VAL A 238 -7.96 -26.48 -12.12
C VAL A 238 -7.04 -27.64 -12.53
N GLU A 239 -6.93 -27.96 -13.83
CA GLU A 239 -5.96 -28.96 -14.33
C GLU A 239 -4.51 -28.58 -14.03
N TRP A 240 -4.20 -27.28 -13.96
CA TRP A 240 -2.87 -26.77 -13.56
C TRP A 240 -2.65 -26.75 -12.04
N GLY A 241 -3.63 -27.23 -11.26
CA GLY A 241 -3.54 -27.37 -9.80
C GLY A 241 -4.03 -26.16 -9.02
N PHE A 242 -4.75 -25.22 -9.65
CA PHE A 242 -5.39 -24.13 -8.92
C PHE A 242 -6.57 -24.65 -8.09
N GLU A 243 -6.64 -24.23 -6.83
CA GLU A 243 -7.70 -24.66 -5.91
C GLU A 243 -9.08 -24.08 -6.29
N GLU A 244 -10.04 -24.97 -6.53
CA GLU A 244 -11.45 -24.61 -6.75
C GLU A 244 -12.06 -24.02 -5.47
N GLY A 245 -12.89 -22.98 -5.62
CA GLY A 245 -13.51 -22.26 -4.50
C GLY A 245 -12.60 -21.22 -3.83
N ARG A 246 -11.28 -21.29 -4.04
CA ARG A 246 -10.29 -20.31 -3.55
C ARG A 246 -9.73 -19.45 -4.68
N ALA A 247 -8.93 -20.06 -5.56
CA ALA A 247 -8.28 -19.37 -6.68
C ALA A 247 -9.19 -19.38 -7.93
N VAL A 248 -9.88 -20.50 -8.18
CA VAL A 248 -10.89 -20.59 -9.24
C VAL A 248 -12.28 -20.45 -8.61
N ARG A 249 -12.92 -19.29 -8.78
CA ARG A 249 -14.22 -19.00 -8.17
C ARG A 249 -15.24 -18.47 -9.15
N TYR A 250 -16.44 -19.01 -9.04
CA TYR A 250 -17.65 -18.51 -9.67
C TYR A 250 -18.55 -17.81 -8.66
N ILE A 251 -19.22 -16.76 -9.11
CA ILE A 251 -20.39 -16.21 -8.40
C ILE A 251 -21.50 -16.07 -9.43
N GLY A 252 -22.53 -16.90 -9.30
CA GLY A 252 -23.43 -17.19 -10.41
C GLY A 252 -22.65 -17.82 -11.56
N GLU A 253 -22.89 -17.36 -12.78
CA GLU A 253 -22.26 -17.87 -14.00
C GLU A 253 -20.93 -17.18 -14.34
N THR A 254 -20.49 -16.21 -13.54
CA THR A 254 -19.32 -15.38 -13.87
C THR A 254 -18.07 -15.87 -13.16
N PHE A 255 -17.06 -16.26 -13.93
CA PHE A 255 -15.72 -16.54 -13.45
C PHE A 255 -15.03 -15.25 -12.99
N ARG A 256 -14.44 -15.27 -11.79
CA ARG A 256 -13.76 -14.12 -11.19
C ARG A 256 -12.28 -14.41 -11.06
N VAL A 257 -11.48 -13.70 -11.83
CA VAL A 257 -10.03 -13.92 -11.89
C VAL A 257 -9.33 -13.35 -10.65
N PRO A 258 -8.44 -14.13 -10.00
CA PRO A 258 -7.57 -13.64 -8.94
C PRO A 258 -6.30 -12.94 -9.45
N GLY A 259 -5.92 -13.11 -10.72
CA GLY A 259 -4.61 -12.67 -11.19
C GLY A 259 -3.49 -13.31 -10.37
N LEU A 260 -2.46 -12.53 -10.03
CA LEU A 260 -1.36 -13.03 -9.20
C LEU A 260 -1.69 -13.07 -7.69
N THR A 261 -2.89 -12.62 -7.29
CA THR A 261 -3.32 -12.65 -5.88
C THR A 261 -3.91 -14.01 -5.51
N GLU A 262 -4.16 -14.24 -4.22
CA GLU A 262 -4.65 -15.55 -3.77
C GLU A 262 -6.13 -15.76 -4.09
N PHE A 263 -6.91 -14.68 -4.16
CA PHE A 263 -8.33 -14.71 -4.49
C PHE A 263 -8.80 -13.37 -5.08
N ASN A 264 -9.88 -13.41 -5.87
CA ASN A 264 -10.37 -12.27 -6.64
C ASN A 264 -10.71 -11.02 -5.79
N ALA A 265 -11.17 -11.18 -4.55
CA ALA A 265 -11.46 -10.04 -3.68
C ALA A 265 -10.19 -9.23 -3.33
N GLU A 266 -9.04 -9.90 -3.13
CA GLU A 266 -7.74 -9.27 -2.86
C GLU A 266 -7.26 -8.45 -4.06
N LEU A 267 -7.32 -9.04 -5.27
CA LEU A 267 -7.03 -8.31 -6.51
C LEU A 267 -7.90 -7.05 -6.64
N GLY A 268 -9.20 -7.19 -6.40
CA GLY A 268 -10.13 -6.10 -6.57
C GLY A 268 -9.96 -4.96 -5.58
N ILE A 269 -9.72 -5.24 -4.30
CA ILE A 269 -9.46 -4.20 -3.31
C ILE A 269 -8.08 -3.56 -3.48
N LEU A 270 -7.06 -4.32 -3.89
CA LEU A 270 -5.75 -3.79 -4.28
C LEU A 270 -5.86 -2.83 -5.48
N ALA A 271 -6.57 -3.25 -6.52
CA ALA A 271 -6.84 -2.42 -7.69
C ALA A 271 -7.63 -1.16 -7.34
N GLY A 272 -8.67 -1.29 -6.49
CA GLY A 272 -9.42 -0.18 -5.96
C GLY A 272 -8.55 0.80 -5.16
N ALA A 273 -7.66 0.30 -4.31
CA ALA A 273 -6.72 1.11 -3.54
C ALA A 273 -5.77 1.93 -4.44
N TYR A 274 -5.19 1.27 -5.46
CA TYR A 274 -4.31 1.95 -6.40
C TYR A 274 -5.06 3.02 -7.22
N LEU A 275 -6.23 2.67 -7.75
CA LEU A 275 -7.05 3.57 -8.56
C LEU A 275 -7.52 4.78 -7.73
N LEU A 276 -7.96 4.57 -6.49
CA LEU A 276 -8.34 5.65 -5.58
C LEU A 276 -7.15 6.59 -5.33
N GLY A 277 -5.99 6.06 -4.96
CA GLY A 277 -4.78 6.85 -4.73
C GLY A 277 -4.34 7.63 -5.97
N TYR A 278 -4.37 7.00 -7.15
CA TYR A 278 -4.03 7.64 -8.41
C TYR A 278 -5.01 8.77 -8.79
N VAL A 279 -6.32 8.51 -8.73
CA VAL A 279 -7.35 9.50 -9.07
C VAL A 279 -7.28 10.68 -8.09
N THR A 280 -7.15 10.43 -6.80
CA THR A 280 -7.09 11.49 -5.78
C THR A 280 -5.85 12.38 -5.93
N LEU A 281 -4.70 11.83 -6.33
CA LEU A 281 -3.53 12.63 -6.74
C LEU A 281 -3.82 13.48 -7.98
N TRP A 282 -4.53 12.93 -8.97
CA TRP A 282 -4.94 13.67 -10.17
C TRP A 282 -5.87 14.86 -9.84
N LEU A 283 -6.75 14.68 -8.85
CA LEU A 283 -7.68 15.71 -8.38
C LEU A 283 -7.00 16.75 -7.47
N THR A 284 -5.85 16.42 -6.87
CA THR A 284 -5.11 17.30 -5.98
C THR A 284 -4.21 18.24 -6.79
N ARG A 285 -4.39 19.57 -6.61
CA ARG A 285 -3.61 20.58 -7.34
C ARG A 285 -2.12 20.46 -6.98
N GLY A 286 -1.25 20.37 -7.99
CA GLY A 286 0.21 20.27 -7.80
C GLY A 286 0.72 18.86 -7.47
N ALA A 287 -0.16 17.87 -7.29
CA ALA A 287 0.20 16.49 -6.98
C ALA A 287 -0.02 15.54 -8.16
N ARG A 288 -0.24 16.08 -9.36
CA ARG A 288 -0.60 15.27 -10.53
C ARG A 288 0.52 14.29 -10.88
N PRO A 289 0.19 13.01 -11.10
CA PRO A 289 1.18 12.03 -11.49
C PRO A 289 1.69 12.34 -12.90
N THR A 290 3.02 12.35 -13.06
CA THR A 290 3.71 12.66 -14.32
C THR A 290 4.37 11.43 -14.96
N LEU A 291 4.54 10.36 -14.19
CA LEU A 291 5.21 9.14 -14.66
C LEU A 291 4.24 8.27 -15.46
N ARG A 292 4.61 7.97 -16.71
CA ARG A 292 3.82 7.11 -17.62
C ARG A 292 3.50 5.75 -17.02
N SER A 293 4.42 5.18 -16.24
CA SER A 293 4.20 3.91 -15.55
C SER A 293 2.94 3.96 -14.70
N TRP A 294 2.70 5.05 -13.97
CA TRP A 294 1.55 5.16 -13.07
C TRP A 294 0.22 5.22 -13.83
N HIS A 295 0.22 5.81 -15.04
CA HIS A 295 -0.95 5.76 -15.92
C HIS A 295 -1.23 4.33 -16.39
N ALA A 296 -0.19 3.58 -16.74
CA ALA A 296 -0.33 2.16 -17.08
C ALA A 296 -0.85 1.35 -15.89
N GLY A 297 -0.35 1.61 -14.67
CA GLY A 297 -0.88 1.01 -13.43
C GLY A 297 -2.34 1.36 -13.18
N ALA A 298 -2.76 2.59 -13.45
CA ALA A 298 -4.16 3.00 -13.29
C ALA A 298 -5.07 2.31 -14.30
N GLY A 299 -4.65 2.20 -15.57
CA GLY A 299 -5.36 1.42 -16.59
C GLY A 299 -5.46 -0.06 -16.23
N ALA A 300 -4.36 -0.64 -15.75
CA ALA A 300 -4.32 -2.01 -15.23
C ALA A 300 -5.25 -2.20 -14.02
N ALA A 301 -5.30 -1.24 -13.09
CA ALA A 301 -6.20 -1.28 -11.95
C ALA A 301 -7.68 -1.27 -12.36
N VAL A 302 -8.07 -0.49 -13.37
CA VAL A 302 -9.44 -0.53 -13.92
C VAL A 302 -9.76 -1.92 -14.48
N LEU A 303 -8.83 -2.50 -15.25
CA LEU A 303 -9.00 -3.84 -15.82
C LEU A 303 -9.10 -4.92 -14.73
N CYS A 304 -8.18 -4.93 -13.76
CA CYS A 304 -8.21 -5.84 -12.61
C CYS A 304 -9.50 -5.71 -11.81
N LEU A 305 -9.98 -4.48 -11.58
CA LEU A 305 -11.22 -4.25 -10.84
C LEU A 305 -12.45 -4.77 -11.59
N ALA A 306 -12.49 -4.60 -12.91
CA ALA A 306 -13.55 -5.13 -13.76
C ALA A 306 -13.55 -6.66 -13.76
N LEU A 307 -12.38 -7.29 -14.00
CA LEU A 307 -12.28 -8.75 -14.11
C LEU A 307 -12.44 -9.47 -12.76
N SER A 308 -11.98 -8.86 -11.66
CA SER A 308 -12.19 -9.41 -10.30
C SER A 308 -13.64 -9.35 -9.83
N THR A 309 -14.46 -8.49 -10.46
CA THR A 309 -15.85 -8.14 -10.08
C THR A 309 -16.03 -7.84 -8.59
N SER A 310 -14.99 -7.27 -7.96
CA SER A 310 -14.98 -6.97 -6.53
C SER A 310 -15.76 -5.69 -6.24
N ARG A 311 -16.96 -5.86 -5.67
CA ARG A 311 -17.83 -4.75 -5.25
C ARG A 311 -17.14 -3.86 -4.21
N SER A 312 -16.33 -4.45 -3.32
CA SER A 312 -15.65 -3.74 -2.24
C SER A 312 -14.56 -2.80 -2.76
N GLY A 313 -13.80 -3.22 -3.78
CA GLY A 313 -12.86 -2.34 -4.48
C GLY A 313 -13.54 -1.20 -5.22
N ALA A 314 -14.71 -1.46 -5.83
CA ALA A 314 -15.50 -0.41 -6.48
C ALA A 314 -16.08 0.59 -5.48
N LEU A 315 -16.59 0.11 -4.33
CA LEU A 315 -17.10 0.95 -3.25
C LEU A 315 -15.99 1.82 -2.65
N LEU A 316 -14.79 1.25 -2.43
CA LEU A 316 -13.59 1.97 -1.99
C LEU A 316 -13.31 3.17 -2.90
N VAL A 317 -13.29 2.95 -4.21
CA VAL A 317 -13.04 4.02 -5.21
C VAL A 317 -14.19 5.01 -5.24
N ALA A 318 -15.44 4.56 -5.35
CA ALA A 318 -16.59 5.44 -5.50
C ALA A 318 -16.77 6.35 -4.28
N ALA A 319 -16.78 5.79 -3.07
CA ALA A 319 -16.91 6.57 -1.84
C ALA A 319 -15.73 7.51 -1.62
N GLY A 320 -14.51 7.05 -1.88
CA GLY A 320 -13.31 7.90 -1.74
C GLY A 320 -13.29 9.05 -2.73
N VAL A 321 -13.67 8.81 -4.00
CA VAL A 321 -13.78 9.84 -5.03
C VAL A 321 -14.90 10.83 -4.70
N LEU A 322 -16.05 10.37 -4.19
CA LEU A 322 -17.11 11.24 -3.69
C LEU A 322 -16.60 12.12 -2.53
N GLY A 323 -15.87 11.54 -1.58
CA GLY A 323 -15.22 12.28 -0.49
C GLY A 323 -14.25 13.35 -1.00
N ALA A 324 -13.40 13.01 -1.99
CA ALA A 324 -12.51 13.97 -2.64
C ALA A 324 -13.29 15.13 -3.29
N VAL A 325 -14.35 14.82 -4.03
CA VAL A 325 -15.19 15.81 -4.72
C VAL A 325 -15.89 16.75 -3.74
N VAL A 326 -16.49 16.21 -2.68
CA VAL A 326 -17.19 16.99 -1.65
C VAL A 326 -16.23 17.91 -0.90
N SER A 327 -14.99 17.47 -0.69
CA SER A 327 -13.95 18.29 -0.06
C SER A 327 -13.37 19.39 -0.95
N ASN A 328 -13.50 19.25 -2.28
CA ASN A 328 -13.00 20.25 -3.22
C ASN A 328 -13.95 21.45 -3.29
N ARG A 329 -13.68 22.44 -2.42
CA ARG A 329 -14.43 23.69 -2.30
C ARG A 329 -14.03 24.75 -3.35
N SER A 330 -13.02 24.48 -4.17
CA SER A 330 -12.58 25.45 -5.17
C SER A 330 -13.65 25.57 -6.27
N GLY A 331 -14.46 26.64 -6.30
CA GLY A 331 -15.59 26.79 -7.22
C GLY A 331 -15.23 26.96 -8.72
N GLY A 332 -13.99 26.68 -9.13
CA GLY A 332 -13.48 26.95 -10.46
C GLY A 332 -13.64 25.82 -11.49
N ALA A 333 -13.25 26.10 -12.74
CA ALA A 333 -13.27 25.15 -13.85
C ALA A 333 -12.42 23.88 -13.61
N ALA A 334 -11.41 23.96 -12.75
CA ALA A 334 -10.60 22.81 -12.33
C ALA A 334 -11.40 21.84 -11.44
N ALA A 335 -12.23 22.33 -10.52
CA ALA A 335 -13.09 21.49 -9.72
C ALA A 335 -14.28 20.95 -10.50
N ARG A 336 -14.82 21.71 -11.46
CA ARG A 336 -15.83 21.19 -12.40
C ARG A 336 -15.29 20.01 -13.21
N ARG A 337 -14.05 20.12 -13.72
CA ARG A 337 -13.36 19.00 -14.40
C ARG A 337 -13.13 17.81 -13.46
N ALA A 338 -12.68 18.07 -12.24
CA ALA A 338 -12.51 17.04 -11.21
C ALA A 338 -13.83 16.27 -10.93
N ARG A 339 -14.95 17.00 -10.83
CA ARG A 339 -16.30 16.42 -10.67
C ARG A 339 -16.71 15.57 -11.88
N LEU A 340 -16.45 16.03 -13.10
CA LEU A 340 -16.77 15.26 -14.31
C LEU A 340 -15.94 13.98 -14.41
N VAL A 341 -14.64 14.04 -14.08
CA VAL A 341 -13.77 12.85 -14.04
C VAL A 341 -14.26 11.89 -12.98
N ALA A 342 -14.60 12.38 -11.79
CA ALA A 342 -15.15 11.58 -10.71
C ALA A 342 -16.46 10.89 -11.11
N LEU A 343 -17.42 11.64 -11.66
CA LEU A 343 -18.67 11.09 -12.18
C LEU A 343 -18.44 10.10 -13.32
N GLY A 344 -17.46 10.36 -14.19
CA GLY A 344 -17.06 9.45 -15.26
C GLY A 344 -16.49 8.14 -14.73
N VAL A 345 -15.65 8.18 -13.69
CA VAL A 345 -15.13 6.97 -13.02
C VAL A 345 -16.26 6.18 -12.37
N VAL A 346 -17.14 6.84 -11.60
CA VAL A 346 -18.28 6.18 -10.95
C VAL A 346 -19.23 5.58 -12.00
N GLY A 347 -19.53 6.32 -13.06
CA GLY A 347 -20.38 5.87 -14.16
C GLY A 347 -19.77 4.70 -14.93
N ALA A 348 -18.46 4.72 -15.20
CA ALA A 348 -17.76 3.62 -15.85
C ALA A 348 -17.75 2.36 -14.97
N LEU A 349 -17.54 2.51 -13.65
CA LEU A 349 -17.65 1.40 -12.70
C LEU A 349 -19.08 0.83 -12.68
N ALA A 350 -20.10 1.68 -12.58
CA ALA A 350 -21.49 1.24 -12.60
C ALA A 350 -21.84 0.50 -13.91
N ALA A 351 -21.39 1.01 -15.06
CA ALA A 351 -21.60 0.38 -16.37
C ALA A 351 -20.87 -0.96 -16.49
N ALA A 352 -19.62 -1.06 -16.04
CA ALA A 352 -18.84 -2.29 -16.07
C ALA A 352 -19.49 -3.39 -15.20
N PHE A 353 -19.93 -3.04 -13.98
CA PHE A 353 -20.65 -3.98 -13.11
C PHE A 353 -22.04 -4.35 -13.64
N GLY A 354 -22.73 -3.39 -14.29
CA GLY A 354 -23.99 -3.63 -14.97
C GLY A 354 -23.85 -4.62 -16.12
N ALA A 355 -22.83 -4.44 -16.98
CA ALA A 355 -22.55 -5.33 -18.11
C ALA A 355 -22.20 -6.76 -17.67
N LEU A 356 -21.60 -6.92 -16.49
CA LEU A 356 -21.25 -8.22 -15.91
C LEU A 356 -22.39 -8.84 -15.07
N GLY A 357 -23.60 -8.25 -15.08
CA GLY A 357 -24.76 -8.78 -14.36
C GLY A 357 -24.66 -8.70 -12.83
N ALA A 358 -23.73 -7.92 -12.29
CA ALA A 358 -23.40 -7.91 -10.86
C ALA A 358 -24.26 -6.92 -10.03
N THR A 359 -25.52 -6.67 -10.40
CA THR A 359 -26.38 -5.60 -9.85
C THR A 359 -27.31 -6.01 -8.70
N GLY A 360 -27.43 -7.31 -8.39
CA GLY A 360 -28.37 -7.79 -7.38
C GLY A 360 -28.06 -7.31 -5.94
N ALA A 361 -29.11 -6.86 -5.23
CA ALA A 361 -29.07 -6.31 -3.86
C ALA A 361 -29.57 -7.29 -2.77
N THR A 362 -30.21 -8.40 -3.12
CA THR A 362 -30.75 -9.41 -2.19
C THR A 362 -29.71 -9.90 -1.18
N SER A 363 -28.51 -10.24 -1.66
CA SER A 363 -27.39 -10.65 -0.81
C SER A 363 -26.99 -9.62 0.26
N MET A 364 -27.29 -8.32 0.07
CA MET A 364 -26.98 -7.29 1.07
C MET A 364 -27.98 -7.29 2.23
N PHE A 365 -29.26 -7.55 1.96
CA PHE A 365 -30.28 -7.65 3.00
C PHE A 365 -30.11 -8.92 3.85
N ASP A 366 -29.77 -10.04 3.21
CA ASP A 366 -29.44 -11.29 3.93
C ASP A 366 -28.26 -11.08 4.89
N ARG A 367 -27.23 -10.33 4.45
CA ARG A 367 -26.08 -9.95 5.29
C ARG A 367 -26.49 -9.12 6.50
N PHE A 368 -27.38 -8.13 6.35
CA PHE A 368 -27.84 -7.33 7.49
C PHE A 368 -28.54 -8.18 8.56
N SER A 369 -29.38 -9.14 8.13
CA SER A 369 -30.01 -10.09 9.05
C SER A 369 -28.94 -10.88 9.82
N ASN A 370 -27.97 -11.47 9.12
CA ASN A 370 -26.89 -12.24 9.73
C ASN A 370 -26.03 -11.40 10.68
N TRP A 371 -25.67 -10.17 10.29
CA TRP A 371 -24.89 -9.27 11.15
C TRP A 371 -25.66 -8.87 12.41
N SER A 372 -26.97 -8.63 12.29
CA SER A 372 -27.81 -8.31 13.46
C SER A 372 -27.89 -9.48 14.44
N GLN A 373 -27.96 -10.71 13.92
CA GLN A 373 -27.99 -11.92 14.73
C GLN A 373 -26.64 -12.15 15.44
N LEU A 374 -25.52 -11.91 14.76
CA LEU A 374 -24.18 -12.01 15.37
C LEU A 374 -23.94 -10.98 16.48
N LEU A 375 -24.61 -9.82 16.39
CA LEU A 375 -24.55 -8.77 17.42
C LEU A 375 -25.61 -8.95 18.52
N GLY A 376 -26.48 -9.96 18.41
CA GLY A 376 -27.62 -10.19 19.31
C GLY A 376 -27.26 -10.98 20.57
N ASP A 377 -27.76 -10.47 21.69
CA ASP A 377 -27.94 -11.02 23.06
C ASP A 377 -26.74 -11.60 23.85
N ASP A 378 -25.67 -12.12 23.23
CA ASP A 378 -24.55 -12.76 23.95
C ASP A 378 -23.17 -12.07 23.77
N LEU A 379 -23.12 -10.88 23.14
CA LEU A 379 -21.86 -10.18 22.94
C LEU A 379 -21.41 -9.43 24.21
N THR A 380 -20.28 -9.85 24.78
CA THR A 380 -19.66 -9.18 25.93
C THR A 380 -19.19 -7.77 25.58
N LEU A 381 -19.16 -6.87 26.58
CA LEU A 381 -18.72 -5.47 26.40
C LEU A 381 -17.25 -5.34 25.95
N TRP A 382 -16.43 -6.37 26.21
CA TRP A 382 -15.01 -6.44 25.87
C TRP A 382 -14.71 -7.32 24.64
N GLY A 383 -15.72 -7.96 24.05
CA GLY A 383 -15.57 -8.82 22.88
C GLY A 383 -14.93 -10.19 23.18
N GLN A 384 -14.65 -10.92 22.10
CA GLN A 384 -14.14 -12.30 22.12
C GLN A 384 -12.60 -12.37 22.03
N GLY A 385 -11.92 -11.24 21.83
CA GLY A 385 -10.46 -11.19 21.67
C GLY A 385 -10.01 -11.25 20.21
N ILE A 386 -8.70 -11.03 20.00
CA ILE A 386 -8.12 -10.96 18.66
C ILE A 386 -8.10 -12.34 18.01
N GLY A 387 -8.52 -12.40 16.75
CA GLY A 387 -8.48 -13.60 15.93
C GLY A 387 -9.75 -14.44 15.94
N GLY A 388 -10.75 -14.09 16.77
CA GLY A 388 -12.03 -14.81 16.84
C GLY A 388 -12.99 -14.57 15.66
N VAL A 389 -12.75 -13.54 14.84
CA VAL A 389 -13.60 -13.14 13.71
C VAL A 389 -12.76 -12.69 12.53
N GLY A 390 -13.26 -12.90 11.31
CA GLY A 390 -12.64 -12.46 10.06
C GLY A 390 -11.72 -13.49 9.41
N ALA A 391 -10.93 -13.13 8.42
CA ALA A 391 -9.93 -13.98 7.77
C ALA A 391 -8.82 -14.48 8.73
N ALA A 392 -8.64 -13.85 9.90
CA ALA A 392 -7.86 -14.45 10.98
C ALA A 392 -8.43 -15.84 11.39
N THR A 393 -9.74 -16.04 11.26
CA THR A 393 -10.40 -17.34 11.50
C THR A 393 -10.25 -18.30 10.33
N SER A 394 -10.15 -17.83 9.07
CA SER A 394 -9.95 -18.70 7.90
C SER A 394 -8.50 -19.17 7.70
N SER A 395 -7.63 -18.94 8.68
CA SER A 395 -6.24 -19.41 8.61
C SER A 395 -6.18 -20.93 8.69
N ARG A 396 -5.49 -21.58 7.74
CA ARG A 396 -5.21 -23.03 7.72
C ARG A 396 -4.51 -23.59 8.98
N ILE A 397 -4.03 -22.69 9.85
CA ILE A 397 -3.24 -23.00 11.04
C ILE A 397 -4.13 -23.04 12.30
N ALA A 398 -5.36 -22.51 12.21
CA ALA A 398 -6.29 -22.40 13.33
C ALA A 398 -7.40 -23.45 13.22
N SER A 399 -7.69 -24.14 14.34
CA SER A 399 -8.72 -25.19 14.43
C SER A 399 -9.95 -24.75 15.22
N GLY A 400 -10.06 -23.47 15.59
CA GLY A 400 -11.19 -22.93 16.36
C GLY A 400 -12.43 -22.67 15.48
N ASP A 401 -13.59 -22.52 16.12
CA ASP A 401 -14.83 -22.15 15.43
C ASP A 401 -14.64 -20.83 14.67
N GLN A 402 -14.98 -20.85 13.38
CA GLN A 402 -14.74 -19.73 12.46
C GLN A 402 -16.02 -18.89 12.33
N ILE A 403 -15.96 -17.65 12.80
CA ILE A 403 -17.03 -16.68 12.57
C ILE A 403 -16.63 -15.83 11.36
N PHE A 404 -17.16 -16.18 10.19
CA PHE A 404 -16.97 -15.41 8.97
C PHE A 404 -17.88 -14.19 8.97
N VAL A 405 -17.27 -13.01 8.93
CA VAL A 405 -17.97 -11.73 8.81
C VAL A 405 -17.33 -10.95 7.68
N ASP A 406 -18.15 -10.33 6.85
CA ASP A 406 -17.71 -9.53 5.71
C ASP A 406 -17.99 -8.05 5.94
N ASN A 407 -17.99 -7.62 7.20
CA ASN A 407 -18.15 -6.24 7.65
C ASN A 407 -17.20 -5.98 8.82
N TYR A 408 -16.16 -5.20 8.55
CA TYR A 408 -15.09 -4.95 9.51
C TYR A 408 -15.58 -4.26 10.79
N TYR A 409 -16.65 -3.46 10.74
CA TYR A 409 -17.21 -2.83 11.95
C TYR A 409 -17.88 -3.85 12.87
N VAL A 410 -18.54 -4.84 12.28
CA VAL A 410 -19.10 -5.98 13.03
C VAL A 410 -17.95 -6.80 13.61
N SER A 411 -16.88 -7.05 12.83
CA SER A 411 -15.68 -7.76 13.30
C SER A 411 -14.98 -7.03 14.45
N LEU A 412 -14.91 -5.69 14.40
CA LEU A 412 -14.42 -4.88 15.52
C LEU A 412 -15.29 -5.03 16.77
N ALA A 413 -16.62 -5.02 16.63
CA ALA A 413 -17.54 -5.20 17.75
C ALA A 413 -17.40 -6.59 18.36
N LEU A 414 -17.28 -7.64 17.53
CA LEU A 414 -17.12 -9.01 18.01
C LEU A 414 -15.75 -9.25 18.66
N GLN A 415 -14.65 -8.74 18.08
CA GLN A 415 -13.30 -8.94 18.61
C GLN A 415 -13.00 -8.07 19.84
N PHE A 416 -13.38 -6.79 19.80
CA PHE A 416 -12.99 -5.79 20.80
C PHE A 416 -14.13 -5.29 21.68
N GLY A 417 -15.36 -5.72 21.40
CA GLY A 417 -16.57 -5.29 22.08
C GLY A 417 -17.21 -4.05 21.44
N PRO A 418 -18.51 -3.83 21.70
CA PRO A 418 -19.28 -2.73 21.12
C PRO A 418 -18.74 -1.36 21.55
N VAL A 419 -18.16 -1.23 22.75
CA VAL A 419 -17.59 0.02 23.25
C VAL A 419 -16.42 0.48 22.37
N VAL A 420 -15.51 -0.44 22.03
CA VAL A 420 -14.36 -0.13 21.15
C VAL A 420 -14.84 0.17 19.74
N ALA A 421 -15.80 -0.59 19.21
CA ALA A 421 -16.38 -0.33 17.90
C ALA A 421 -16.98 1.09 17.80
N VAL A 422 -17.76 1.51 18.80
CA VAL A 422 -18.32 2.87 18.88
C VAL A 422 -17.20 3.91 18.98
N ALA A 423 -16.19 3.68 19.83
CA ALA A 423 -15.06 4.59 19.95
C ALA A 423 -14.30 4.76 18.63
N VAL A 424 -14.09 3.68 17.87
CA VAL A 424 -13.45 3.72 16.54
C VAL A 424 -14.32 4.49 15.55
N VAL A 425 -15.63 4.28 15.51
CA VAL A 425 -16.55 5.02 14.62
C VAL A 425 -16.55 6.52 14.96
N VAL A 426 -16.59 6.87 16.24
CA VAL A 426 -16.51 8.27 16.69
C VAL A 426 -15.16 8.89 16.31
N ALA A 427 -14.05 8.18 16.54
CA ALA A 427 -12.71 8.64 16.17
C ALA A 427 -12.57 8.83 14.66
N LEU A 428 -13.14 7.92 13.86
CA LEU A 428 -13.20 8.01 12.40
C LEU A 428 -14.00 9.23 11.96
N GLY A 429 -15.20 9.46 12.51
CA GLY A 429 -16.02 10.63 12.24
C GLY A 429 -15.29 11.93 12.59
N TYR A 430 -14.64 11.98 13.75
CA TYR A 430 -13.80 13.12 14.15
C TYR A 430 -12.64 13.36 13.16
N ALA A 431 -11.93 12.29 12.76
CA ALA A 431 -10.84 12.37 11.80
C ALA A 431 -11.31 12.89 10.43
N LEU A 432 -12.45 12.40 9.92
CA LEU A 432 -13.07 12.87 8.67
C LEU A 432 -13.44 14.35 8.76
N VAL A 433 -14.11 14.79 9.84
CA VAL A 433 -14.45 16.20 10.03
C VAL A 433 -13.20 17.07 10.11
N ARG A 434 -12.16 16.61 10.81
CA ARG A 434 -10.89 17.34 10.94
C ARG A 434 -10.16 17.44 9.60
N LEU A 435 -10.09 16.36 8.83
CA LEU A 435 -9.49 16.35 7.50
C LEU A 435 -10.28 17.21 6.52
N TRP A 436 -11.62 17.16 6.58
CA TRP A 436 -12.49 18.00 5.74
C TRP A 436 -12.31 19.50 6.03
N ARG A 437 -12.16 19.89 7.30
CA ARG A 437 -11.83 21.27 7.67
C ARG A 437 -10.45 21.67 7.15
N ARG A 438 -9.44 20.80 7.34
CA ARG A 438 -8.07 21.04 6.84
C ARG A 438 -7.95 21.10 5.33
N ALA A 439 -8.78 20.36 4.60
CA ALA A 439 -8.76 20.33 3.14
C ALA A 439 -9.11 21.70 2.51
N ALA A 440 -9.70 22.62 3.28
CA ALA A 440 -9.87 24.01 2.85
C ALA A 440 -8.54 24.77 2.74
N ASP A 441 -7.61 24.51 3.67
CA ASP A 441 -6.33 25.21 3.77
C ASP A 441 -5.19 24.45 3.07
N GLU A 442 -5.27 23.11 3.12
CA GLU A 442 -4.26 22.19 2.59
C GLU A 442 -4.88 21.22 1.58
N PRO A 443 -4.72 21.44 0.25
CA PRO A 443 -5.34 20.60 -0.78
C PRO A 443 -5.01 19.10 -0.67
N THR A 444 -3.83 18.78 -0.15
CA THR A 444 -3.33 17.42 0.12
C THR A 444 -4.07 16.71 1.26
N ALA A 445 -4.76 17.42 2.14
CA ALA A 445 -5.66 16.79 3.11
C ALA A 445 -6.88 16.15 2.44
N GLY A 446 -7.26 16.61 1.23
CA GLY A 446 -8.32 16.01 0.41
C GLY A 446 -8.01 14.57 -0.02
N LEU A 447 -6.74 14.26 -0.31
CA LEU A 447 -6.27 12.89 -0.59
C LEU A 447 -6.48 11.97 0.62
N HIS A 448 -6.06 12.42 1.81
CA HIS A 448 -6.21 11.66 3.04
C HIS A 448 -7.68 11.43 3.40
N LEU A 449 -8.52 12.46 3.23
CA LEU A 449 -9.95 12.36 3.42
C LEU A 449 -10.58 11.34 2.46
N ALA A 450 -10.20 11.37 1.19
CA ALA A 450 -10.69 10.45 0.17
C ALA A 450 -10.32 9.00 0.50
N ILE A 451 -9.06 8.74 0.86
CA ILE A 451 -8.59 7.42 1.28
C ILE A 451 -9.37 6.94 2.52
N LEU A 452 -9.51 7.79 3.53
CA LEU A 452 -10.20 7.43 4.77
C LEU A 452 -11.70 7.18 4.56
N THR A 453 -12.36 8.00 3.72
CA THR A 453 -13.78 7.84 3.37
C THR A 453 -14.00 6.56 2.57
N GLY A 454 -13.16 6.31 1.56
CA GLY A 454 -13.22 5.09 0.77
C GLY A 454 -13.02 3.85 1.63
N LEU A 455 -12.00 3.85 2.49
CA LEU A 455 -11.70 2.74 3.39
C LEU A 455 -12.85 2.49 4.37
N ALA A 456 -13.40 3.56 4.98
CA ALA A 456 -14.55 3.47 5.86
C ALA A 456 -15.76 2.80 5.19
N CYS A 457 -16.09 3.21 3.96
CA CYS A 457 -17.19 2.60 3.23
C CYS A 457 -16.88 1.15 2.82
N ALA A 458 -15.66 0.86 2.36
CA ALA A 458 -15.25 -0.50 2.03
C ALA A 458 -15.38 -1.44 3.24
N CYS A 459 -15.02 -0.97 4.44
CA CYS A 459 -15.17 -1.71 5.69
C CYS A 459 -16.62 -2.14 6.02
N LEU A 460 -17.64 -1.55 5.40
CA LEU A 460 -19.04 -1.97 5.59
C LEU A 460 -19.37 -3.27 4.84
N VAL A 461 -18.59 -3.63 3.83
CA VAL A 461 -18.90 -4.73 2.89
C VAL A 461 -17.74 -5.71 2.72
N VAL A 462 -16.61 -5.44 3.39
CA VAL A 462 -15.46 -6.35 3.44
C VAL A 462 -14.59 -6.09 4.66
N GLU A 463 -13.86 -7.11 5.10
CA GLU A 463 -12.77 -6.96 6.08
C GLU A 463 -11.53 -6.32 5.44
N ALA A 464 -11.63 -5.02 5.14
CA ALA A 464 -10.62 -4.33 4.33
C ALA A 464 -9.20 -4.42 4.92
N TRP A 465 -9.10 -4.48 6.25
CA TRP A 465 -7.84 -4.55 6.99
C TRP A 465 -7.07 -5.85 6.77
N GLU A 466 -7.76 -6.91 6.35
CA GLU A 466 -7.20 -8.23 6.11
C GLU A 466 -6.61 -8.40 4.71
N TYR A 467 -6.64 -7.34 3.89
CA TYR A 467 -5.97 -7.28 2.60
C TYR A 467 -4.70 -6.44 2.70
N PRO A 468 -3.60 -7.02 3.22
CA PRO A 468 -2.37 -6.27 3.52
C PRO A 468 -1.74 -5.63 2.29
N GLY A 469 -1.88 -6.23 1.10
CA GLY A 469 -1.45 -5.63 -0.16
C GLY A 469 -2.17 -4.31 -0.46
N ALA A 470 -3.49 -4.28 -0.26
CA ALA A 470 -4.29 -3.06 -0.46
C ALA A 470 -4.00 -2.01 0.62
N MET A 471 -3.85 -2.42 1.89
CA MET A 471 -3.47 -1.50 2.96
C MET A 471 -2.09 -0.89 2.73
N MET A 472 -1.13 -1.68 2.26
CA MET A 472 0.19 -1.19 1.85
C MET A 472 0.09 -0.18 0.70
N CYS A 473 -0.78 -0.44 -0.28
CA CYS A 473 -1.03 0.48 -1.38
C CYS A 473 -1.63 1.81 -0.89
N LEU A 474 -2.66 1.78 -0.05
CA LEU A 474 -3.24 3.00 0.54
C LEU A 474 -2.21 3.75 1.39
N ALA A 475 -1.44 3.04 2.22
CA ALA A 475 -0.38 3.60 3.05
C ALA A 475 0.69 4.33 2.22
N LEU A 476 1.00 3.80 1.03
CA LEU A 476 1.95 4.40 0.10
C LEU A 476 1.44 5.75 -0.44
N PHE A 477 0.18 5.85 -0.81
CA PHE A 477 -0.43 7.11 -1.24
C PHE A 477 -0.60 8.11 -0.09
N VAL A 478 -0.93 7.65 1.12
CA VAL A 478 -0.92 8.47 2.34
C VAL A 478 0.46 9.05 2.58
N ALA A 479 1.51 8.22 2.55
CA ALA A 479 2.89 8.68 2.73
C ALA A 479 3.32 9.67 1.63
N TYR A 480 2.92 9.42 0.39
CA TYR A 480 3.17 10.35 -0.72
C TYR A 480 2.52 11.72 -0.46
N GLY A 481 1.23 11.73 -0.10
CA GLY A 481 0.49 12.94 0.26
C GLY A 481 1.13 13.74 1.39
N TRP A 482 1.53 13.03 2.46
CA TRP A 482 2.25 13.61 3.59
C TRP A 482 3.57 14.28 3.15
N ARG A 483 4.34 13.65 2.27
CA ARG A 483 5.60 14.21 1.78
C ARG A 483 5.43 15.43 0.88
N LEU A 484 4.33 15.53 0.15
CA LEU A 484 4.00 16.75 -0.58
C LEU A 484 3.72 17.94 0.35
N GLN A 485 3.20 17.71 1.56
CA GLN A 485 2.95 18.78 2.55
C GLN A 485 4.24 19.26 3.21
N THR A 486 5.12 18.33 3.58
CA THR A 486 6.33 18.62 4.36
C THR A 486 7.56 19.00 3.51
N GLY A 487 7.48 18.88 2.18
CA GLY A 487 8.57 19.24 1.29
C GLY A 487 8.86 20.74 1.36
N PRO A 488 10.13 21.17 1.18
CA PRO A 488 10.43 22.60 1.08
C PRO A 488 9.62 23.18 -0.08
N THR A 489 8.66 24.04 0.24
CA THR A 489 7.99 24.88 -0.75
C THR A 489 9.12 25.59 -1.50
N PRO A 490 9.24 25.44 -2.83
CA PRO A 490 10.30 26.11 -3.57
C PRO A 490 10.13 27.61 -3.36
N ALA A 491 10.91 28.18 -2.46
CA ALA A 491 10.85 29.58 -2.03
C ALA A 491 11.24 30.57 -3.14
N GLY A 492 11.41 30.12 -4.39
CA GLY A 492 11.93 30.92 -5.50
C GLY A 492 10.96 31.20 -6.65
N SER A 493 9.76 30.62 -6.70
CA SER A 493 8.92 30.73 -7.91
C SER A 493 7.87 31.85 -7.89
N LEU A 494 7.65 32.54 -6.75
CA LEU A 494 6.63 33.60 -6.65
C LEU A 494 7.21 35.03 -6.55
N ALA A 495 8.53 35.18 -6.60
CA ALA A 495 9.20 36.50 -6.55
C ALA A 495 9.57 37.08 -7.93
N GLN A 496 9.19 36.44 -9.05
CA GLN A 496 9.51 36.90 -10.40
C GLN A 496 8.33 36.78 -11.37
N LEU A 497 7.15 37.27 -10.99
CA LEU A 497 6.26 37.84 -11.99
C LEU A 497 6.61 39.33 -12.07
N PRO A 498 7.35 39.79 -13.10
CA PRO A 498 7.50 41.22 -13.32
C PRO A 498 6.10 41.80 -13.51
N GLY A 499 5.80 42.85 -12.74
CA GLY A 499 4.57 43.61 -12.92
C GLY A 499 4.47 44.04 -14.38
N HIS A 500 3.46 43.51 -15.07
CA HIS A 500 2.91 44.21 -16.21
C HIS A 500 2.30 45.49 -15.66
N ARG A 501 2.93 46.61 -16.04
CA ARG A 501 2.43 47.97 -15.88
C ARG A 501 1.05 48.11 -16.53
#